data_AF-A0A7V8D130-F1
#
_entry.id   AF-A0A7V8D130-F1
#
_cell.length_a   1.000
_cell.length_b   1.000
_cell.length_c   1.000
_cell.angle_alpha   90.00
_cell.angle_beta   90.00
_cell.angle_gamma   90.00
#
_symmetry.space_group_name_H-M   'P 1'
#
loop_
_entity.id
_entity.type
_entity.pdbx_description
1 polymer ?
#
loop_
_entity_poly.entity_id
_entity_poly.type
_entity_poly.pdbx_seq_one_letter_code
_entity_poly.pdbx_strand_id
1 'polypeptide(L)'
;MTVGELLASVGRSWVRLLLYPGGTSALLLALAALSRSRPWRAALLARHPWLALAAPWLAIAMLPLPGAADLGYWPDCVVTLALLDLPWLATLARDLGADRQRAARSLASLLNGYPPLLLGLLLCGGGTFDMRQLFAAPTTQPAGLLHWMGAAAITCALPPLLGLGPFAQPPREDGYALPLALRGVGYYCVAALPWLMPLDGQIWQALPPLALGLGLWGFHAASRRAGPRPWAWGYLALDVALACGLAAGAGFALAQRFQ
;
A
#
# COMPACT_ATOMS: atom_id res chain seq x y z
N MET A 1 10.70 25.97 -34.45
CA MET A 1 9.89 25.42 -33.34
C MET A 1 8.49 25.99 -33.48
N THR A 2 7.50 25.15 -33.76
CA THR A 2 6.11 25.58 -34.02
C THR A 2 5.30 25.69 -32.73
N VAL A 3 4.21 26.45 -32.72
CA VAL A 3 3.31 26.56 -31.55
C VAL A 3 2.76 25.19 -31.15
N GLY A 4 2.54 24.28 -32.11
CA GLY A 4 2.12 22.89 -31.86
C GLY A 4 3.21 22.04 -31.17
N GLU A 5 4.49 22.23 -31.52
CA GLU A 5 5.61 21.58 -30.84
C GLU A 5 5.82 22.14 -29.43
N LEU A 6 5.59 23.43 -29.24
CA LEU A 6 5.66 24.10 -27.94
C LEU A 6 4.51 23.64 -27.04
N LEU A 7 3.30 23.47 -27.57
CA LEU A 7 2.15 22.91 -26.84
C LEU A 7 2.26 21.39 -26.61
N ALA A 8 2.87 20.63 -27.51
CA ALA A 8 3.13 19.21 -27.30
C ALA A 8 4.30 18.96 -26.32
N SER A 9 5.28 19.87 -26.30
CA SER A 9 6.35 19.92 -25.30
C SER A 9 5.80 20.34 -23.95
N VAL A 10 4.97 21.38 -23.89
CA VAL A 10 4.27 21.81 -22.67
C VAL A 10 3.31 20.73 -22.21
N GLY A 11 2.57 20.03 -23.07
CA GLY A 11 1.71 18.89 -22.70
C GLY A 11 2.48 17.66 -22.19
N ARG A 12 3.67 17.37 -22.75
CA ARG A 12 4.59 16.34 -22.23
C ARG A 12 5.34 16.76 -20.98
N SER A 13 5.56 18.06 -20.79
CA SER A 13 6.30 18.64 -19.66
C SER A 13 5.38 19.11 -18.53
N TRP A 14 4.07 19.23 -18.75
CA TRP A 14 3.07 19.55 -17.73
C TRP A 14 3.02 18.44 -16.67
N VAL A 15 3.18 17.19 -17.12
CA VAL A 15 3.35 15.98 -16.30
C VAL A 15 4.67 16.01 -15.50
N ARG A 16 5.66 16.81 -15.91
CA ARG A 16 6.99 16.92 -15.27
C ARG A 16 7.16 18.18 -14.40
N LEU A 17 6.41 19.25 -14.67
CA LEU A 17 6.53 20.56 -14.01
C LEU A 17 5.63 20.73 -12.78
N LEU A 18 4.52 19.99 -12.69
CA LEU A 18 3.62 20.01 -11.52
C LEU A 18 3.79 18.79 -10.59
N LEU A 19 4.40 17.71 -11.08
CA LEU A 19 4.57 16.44 -10.37
C LEU A 19 6.05 16.14 -10.22
N TYR A 20 6.66 16.71 -9.19
CA TYR A 20 7.78 16.06 -8.52
C TYR A 20 7.20 15.26 -7.34
N PRO A 21 6.49 14.12 -7.54
CA PRO A 21 5.69 13.50 -6.49
C PRO A 21 6.58 12.90 -5.41
N GLY A 22 7.76 12.37 -5.74
CA GLY A 22 8.69 11.87 -4.71
C GLY A 22 9.21 12.99 -3.80
N GLY A 23 9.70 14.08 -4.41
CA GLY A 23 10.27 15.21 -3.68
C GLY A 23 9.23 16.07 -2.97
N THR A 24 8.10 16.41 -3.61
CA THR A 24 7.03 17.18 -2.94
C THR A 24 6.25 16.35 -1.95
N SER A 25 6.02 15.05 -2.15
CA SER A 25 5.40 14.21 -1.12
C SER A 25 6.35 13.97 0.05
N ALA A 26 7.64 13.74 -0.20
CA ALA A 26 8.64 13.65 0.87
C ALA A 26 8.85 15.00 1.57
N LEU A 27 8.81 16.13 0.85
CA LEU A 27 8.86 17.47 1.44
C LEU A 27 7.57 17.79 2.20
N LEU A 28 6.39 17.38 1.73
CA LEU A 28 5.12 17.54 2.43
C LEU A 28 5.03 16.62 3.65
N LEU A 29 5.55 15.39 3.58
CA LEU A 29 5.67 14.45 4.70
C LEU A 29 6.72 14.89 5.70
N ALA A 30 7.86 15.43 5.25
CA ALA A 30 8.91 15.97 6.08
C ALA A 30 8.48 17.30 6.73
N LEU A 31 7.86 18.22 5.98
CA LEU A 31 7.25 19.45 6.50
C LEU A 31 6.10 19.13 7.45
N ALA A 32 5.28 18.13 7.13
CA ALA A 32 4.32 17.56 8.05
C ALA A 32 5.06 17.12 9.32
N ALA A 33 5.94 16.13 9.25
CA ALA A 33 6.67 15.53 10.39
C ALA A 33 7.46 16.55 11.23
N LEU A 34 8.11 17.54 10.61
CA LEU A 34 8.92 18.58 11.27
C LEU A 34 8.07 19.68 11.92
N SER A 35 6.82 19.86 11.50
CA SER A 35 5.93 20.82 12.15
C SER A 35 5.38 20.27 13.47
N ARG A 36 5.83 20.83 14.59
CA ARG A 36 5.37 20.49 15.95
C ARG A 36 3.92 20.92 16.25
N SER A 37 3.28 21.66 15.36
CA SER A 37 1.92 22.18 15.53
C SER A 37 0.87 21.25 14.91
N ARG A 38 0.06 20.59 15.74
CA ARG A 38 -1.02 19.65 15.38
C ARG A 38 -2.19 20.19 14.52
N PRO A 39 -2.55 21.50 14.44
CA PRO A 39 -3.83 21.88 13.83
C PRO A 39 -3.83 22.01 12.30
N TRP A 40 -2.69 22.26 11.65
CA TRP A 40 -2.71 22.58 10.21
C TRP A 40 -2.85 21.34 9.31
N ARG A 41 -2.40 20.16 9.73
CA ARG A 41 -2.49 18.91 8.93
C ARG A 41 -3.95 18.46 8.76
N ALA A 42 -4.72 18.50 9.85
CA ALA A 42 -6.16 18.26 9.82
C ALA A 42 -6.88 19.37 9.03
N ALA A 43 -6.43 20.63 9.16
CA ALA A 43 -7.01 21.75 8.44
C ALA A 43 -6.76 21.69 6.91
N LEU A 44 -5.60 21.21 6.45
CA LEU A 44 -5.29 21.14 5.02
C LEU A 44 -6.13 20.06 4.31
N LEU A 45 -6.25 18.88 4.91
CA LEU A 45 -7.12 17.82 4.42
C LEU A 45 -8.61 18.18 4.53
N ALA A 46 -9.01 18.88 5.60
CA ALA A 46 -10.36 19.39 5.74
C ALA A 46 -10.70 20.48 4.71
N ARG A 47 -9.72 21.31 4.32
CA ARG A 47 -9.87 22.38 3.31
C ARG A 47 -9.87 21.86 1.87
N HIS A 48 -9.25 20.71 1.62
CA HIS A 48 -9.09 20.15 0.28
C HIS A 48 -9.53 18.68 0.22
N PRO A 49 -10.85 18.41 0.34
CA PRO A 49 -11.39 17.04 0.32
C PRO A 49 -11.11 16.30 -0.98
N TRP A 50 -10.90 17.03 -2.09
CA TRP A 50 -10.53 16.45 -3.38
C TRP A 50 -9.16 15.73 -3.34
N LEU A 51 -8.25 16.10 -2.43
CA LEU A 51 -6.97 15.40 -2.25
C LEU A 51 -7.18 13.95 -1.79
N ALA A 52 -8.20 13.69 -0.97
CA ALA A 52 -8.55 12.33 -0.56
C ALA A 52 -9.03 11.49 -1.75
N LEU A 53 -9.54 12.09 -2.81
CA LEU A 53 -9.88 11.33 -4.03
C LEU A 53 -8.68 11.22 -4.97
N ALA A 54 -7.98 12.33 -5.20
CA ALA A 54 -6.89 12.43 -6.16
C ALA A 54 -5.66 11.60 -5.77
N ALA A 55 -5.31 11.54 -4.48
CA ALA A 55 -4.13 10.83 -4.00
C ALA A 55 -4.20 9.30 -4.23
N PRO A 56 -5.24 8.57 -3.79
CA PRO A 56 -5.32 7.14 -4.05
C PRO A 56 -5.49 6.84 -5.54
N TRP A 57 -6.18 7.71 -6.30
CA TRP A 57 -6.25 7.60 -7.75
C TRP A 57 -4.86 7.70 -8.40
N LEU A 58 -4.07 8.70 -8.01
CA LEU A 58 -2.70 8.87 -8.50
C LEU A 58 -1.83 7.67 -8.15
N ALA A 59 -1.93 7.15 -6.92
CA ALA A 59 -1.22 5.94 -6.50
C ALA A 59 -1.54 4.75 -7.41
N ILE A 60 -2.83 4.48 -7.65
CA ILE A 60 -3.27 3.39 -8.54
C ILE A 60 -2.75 3.59 -9.96
N ALA A 61 -2.83 4.82 -10.48
CA ALA A 61 -2.37 5.15 -11.83
C ALA A 61 -0.86 4.96 -12.02
N MET A 62 -0.08 5.01 -10.94
CA MET A 62 1.36 4.78 -10.95
C MET A 62 1.74 3.31 -10.70
N LEU A 63 0.78 2.41 -10.50
CA LEU A 63 1.07 1.01 -10.22
C LEU A 63 1.61 0.26 -11.45
N PRO A 64 2.52 -0.71 -11.24
CA PRO A 64 3.06 -1.66 -12.22
C PRO A 64 2.10 -2.58 -13.00
N LEU A 65 0.87 -2.18 -13.29
CA LEU A 65 -0.13 -3.15 -13.73
C LEU A 65 0.19 -3.71 -15.13
N PRO A 66 -0.09 -5.00 -15.40
CA PRO A 66 0.05 -5.57 -16.74
C PRO A 66 -0.68 -4.72 -17.78
N GLY A 67 0.04 -4.30 -18.83
CA GLY A 67 -0.49 -3.44 -19.89
C GLY A 67 -0.46 -1.93 -19.60
N ALA A 68 0.01 -1.49 -18.42
CA ALA A 68 0.27 -0.08 -18.16
C ALA A 68 1.48 0.41 -18.98
N ALA A 69 1.41 1.65 -19.46
CA ALA A 69 2.54 2.27 -20.16
C ALA A 69 3.71 2.49 -19.19
N ASP A 70 4.93 2.15 -19.59
CA ASP A 70 6.12 2.44 -18.77
C ASP A 70 6.36 3.95 -18.73
N LEU A 71 6.19 4.53 -17.55
CA LEU A 71 6.40 5.96 -17.30
C LEU A 71 7.91 6.31 -17.17
N GLY A 72 8.79 5.31 -17.28
CA GLY A 72 10.25 5.46 -17.16
C GLY A 72 10.74 5.64 -15.72
N TYR A 73 9.84 5.84 -14.77
CA TYR A 73 10.11 5.95 -13.33
C TYR A 73 8.96 5.33 -12.53
N TRP A 74 9.32 4.57 -11.50
CA TRP A 74 8.41 3.78 -10.70
C TRP A 74 8.45 4.32 -9.27
N PRO A 75 7.30 4.65 -8.65
CA PRO A 75 7.30 5.14 -7.28
C PRO A 75 7.77 4.04 -6.32
N ASP A 76 8.48 4.45 -5.28
CA ASP A 76 8.76 3.60 -4.13
C ASP A 76 7.44 3.16 -3.47
N CYS A 77 7.37 1.91 -3.01
CA CYS A 77 6.21 1.38 -2.28
C CYS A 77 5.76 2.31 -1.16
N VAL A 78 6.70 2.93 -0.43
CA VAL A 78 6.40 3.86 0.67
C VAL A 78 5.60 5.07 0.19
N VAL A 79 5.95 5.62 -0.97
CA VAL A 79 5.24 6.77 -1.57
C VAL A 79 3.83 6.37 -1.98
N THR A 80 3.69 5.21 -2.63
CA THR A 80 2.38 4.70 -3.03
C THR A 80 1.49 4.45 -1.82
N LEU A 81 2.00 3.81 -0.77
CA LEU A 81 1.24 3.60 0.46
C LEU A 81 0.81 4.94 1.09
N ALA A 82 1.72 5.91 1.20
CA ALA A 82 1.39 7.22 1.75
C ALA A 82 0.27 7.94 0.97
N LEU A 83 0.28 7.84 -0.36
CA LEU A 83 -0.78 8.39 -1.22
C LEU A 83 -2.11 7.64 -1.03
N LEU A 84 -2.07 6.31 -0.92
CA LEU A 84 -3.25 5.48 -0.65
C LEU A 84 -3.87 5.78 0.71
N ASP A 85 -3.07 6.13 1.71
CA ASP A 85 -3.54 6.35 3.09
C ASP A 85 -4.03 7.75 3.39
N LEU A 86 -3.82 8.70 2.49
CA LEU A 86 -4.32 10.07 2.65
C LEU A 86 -5.82 10.16 2.99
N PRO A 87 -6.73 9.38 2.36
CA PRO A 87 -8.15 9.37 2.71
C PRO A 87 -8.40 8.90 4.13
N TRP A 88 -7.64 7.89 4.58
CA TRP A 88 -7.78 7.34 5.91
C TRP A 88 -7.21 8.29 6.97
N LEU A 89 -6.10 8.97 6.69
CA LEU A 89 -5.56 9.99 7.59
C LEU A 89 -6.54 11.15 7.78
N ALA A 90 -7.24 11.54 6.71
CA ALA A 90 -8.29 12.56 6.77
C ALA A 90 -9.46 12.13 7.68
N THR A 91 -9.89 10.87 7.60
CA THR A 91 -10.97 10.36 8.45
C THR A 91 -10.54 10.16 9.90
N LEU A 92 -9.32 9.67 10.15
CA LEU A 92 -8.75 9.56 11.49
C LEU A 92 -8.65 10.94 12.18
N ALA A 93 -8.18 11.96 11.46
CA ALA A 93 -8.06 13.30 12.01
C ALA A 93 -9.42 13.86 12.47
N ARG A 94 -10.51 13.53 11.76
CA ARG A 94 -11.88 13.87 12.16
C ARG A 94 -12.33 13.07 13.37
N ASP A 95 -12.10 11.75 13.39
CA ASP A 95 -12.50 10.91 14.52
C ASP A 95 -11.77 11.28 15.81
N LEU A 96 -10.50 11.68 15.75
CA LEU A 96 -9.76 12.11 16.93
C LEU A 96 -10.42 13.30 17.64
N GLY A 97 -11.14 14.15 16.89
CA GLY A 97 -11.91 15.26 17.44
C GLY A 97 -13.33 14.89 17.89
N ALA A 98 -13.97 13.91 17.24
CA ALA A 98 -15.39 13.59 17.44
C ALA A 98 -15.65 12.28 18.22
N ASP A 99 -14.92 11.21 17.93
CA ASP A 99 -15.07 9.88 18.53
C ASP A 99 -13.70 9.20 18.69
N ARG A 100 -13.11 9.39 19.88
CA ARG A 100 -11.80 8.82 20.22
C ARG A 100 -11.79 7.30 20.19
N GLN A 101 -12.91 6.63 20.47
CA GLN A 101 -12.96 5.17 20.51
C GLN A 101 -12.98 4.58 19.09
N ARG A 102 -13.67 5.21 18.15
CA ARG A 102 -13.56 4.89 16.73
C ARG A 102 -12.17 5.20 16.18
N ALA A 103 -11.57 6.33 16.56
CA ALA A 103 -10.20 6.66 16.18
C ALA A 103 -9.20 5.59 16.67
N ALA A 104 -9.31 5.16 17.93
CA ALA A 104 -8.46 4.14 18.52
C ALA A 104 -8.62 2.78 17.81
N ARG A 105 -9.85 2.37 17.48
CA ARG A 105 -10.11 1.14 16.71
C ARG A 105 -9.50 1.19 15.31
N SER A 106 -9.59 2.35 14.65
CA SER A 106 -8.98 2.58 13.34
C SER A 106 -7.47 2.50 13.39
N LEU A 107 -6.86 3.12 14.38
CA LEU A 107 -5.42 3.06 14.56
C LEU A 107 -4.98 1.62 14.88
N ALA A 108 -5.73 0.92 15.72
CA ALA A 108 -5.45 -0.48 16.05
C ALA A 108 -5.51 -1.38 14.82
N SER A 109 -6.51 -1.23 13.93
CA SER A 109 -6.56 -2.02 12.70
C SER A 109 -5.32 -1.76 11.83
N LEU A 110 -4.91 -0.51 11.66
CA LEU A 110 -3.67 -0.21 10.93
C LEU A 110 -2.43 -0.81 11.57
N LEU A 111 -2.29 -0.71 12.88
CA LEU A 111 -1.13 -1.26 13.59
C LEU A 111 -1.00 -2.78 13.44
N ASN A 112 -2.11 -3.49 13.17
CA ASN A 112 -2.06 -4.91 12.83
C ASN A 112 -1.78 -5.17 11.34
N GLY A 113 -2.04 -4.20 10.46
CA GLY A 113 -1.88 -4.37 9.01
C GLY A 113 -0.54 -3.88 8.45
N TYR A 114 0.01 -2.77 8.95
CA TYR A 114 1.24 -2.21 8.39
C TYR A 114 2.50 -3.03 8.64
N PRO A 115 2.76 -3.54 9.85
CA PRO A 115 3.97 -4.34 10.08
C PRO A 115 4.09 -5.53 9.11
N PRO A 116 3.08 -6.40 8.93
CA PRO A 116 3.21 -7.52 8.00
C PRO A 116 3.26 -7.06 6.54
N LEU A 117 2.60 -5.95 6.21
CA LEU A 117 2.70 -5.33 4.88
C LEU A 117 4.13 -4.88 4.59
N LEU A 118 4.75 -4.09 5.47
CA LEU A 118 6.09 -3.54 5.26
C LEU A 118 7.15 -4.64 5.24
N LEU A 119 7.06 -5.60 6.17
CA LEU A 119 7.95 -6.75 6.20
C LEU A 119 7.76 -7.63 4.97
N GLY A 120 6.51 -7.84 4.53
CA GLY A 120 6.19 -8.58 3.33
C GLY A 120 6.70 -7.90 2.06
N LEU A 121 6.55 -6.58 1.94
CA LEU A 121 7.11 -5.78 0.84
C LEU A 121 8.63 -5.88 0.78
N LEU A 122 9.32 -5.80 1.92
CA LEU A 122 10.77 -5.99 1.98
C LEU A 122 11.18 -7.41 1.57
N LEU A 123 10.46 -8.43 2.02
CA LEU A 123 10.75 -9.82 1.67
C LEU A 123 10.55 -10.08 0.16
N CYS A 124 9.44 -9.60 -0.41
CA CYS A 124 9.18 -9.68 -1.86
C CYS A 124 10.20 -8.89 -2.67
N GLY A 125 10.54 -7.67 -2.22
CA GLY A 125 11.38 -6.72 -2.92
C GLY A 125 12.89 -6.92 -2.72
N GLY A 126 13.31 -8.06 -2.16
CA GLY A 126 14.73 -8.38 -1.94
C GLY A 126 15.43 -7.42 -0.96
N GLY A 127 14.71 -6.91 0.04
CA GLY A 127 15.18 -5.93 1.01
C GLY A 127 15.02 -4.47 0.56
N THR A 128 14.36 -4.23 -0.58
CA THR A 128 14.09 -2.88 -1.10
C THR A 128 12.58 -2.60 -1.14
N PHE A 129 12.21 -1.33 -1.21
CA PHE A 129 10.83 -0.90 -1.45
C PHE A 129 10.58 -0.52 -2.92
N ASP A 130 11.43 -0.98 -3.84
CA ASP A 130 11.21 -0.75 -5.27
C ASP A 130 10.03 -1.60 -5.76
N MET A 131 9.00 -0.94 -6.31
CA MET A 131 7.81 -1.59 -6.84
C MET A 131 8.11 -2.56 -7.99
N ARG A 132 9.18 -2.34 -8.76
CA ARG A 132 9.57 -3.24 -9.87
C ARG A 132 9.93 -4.63 -9.35
N GLN A 133 10.57 -4.70 -8.19
CA GLN A 133 11.01 -5.95 -7.59
C GLN A 133 9.83 -6.81 -7.12
N LEU A 134 8.68 -6.19 -6.80
CA LEU A 134 7.47 -6.93 -6.47
C LEU A 134 6.95 -7.74 -7.66
N PHE A 135 7.14 -7.26 -8.88
CA PHE A 135 6.68 -7.92 -10.10
C PHE A 135 7.73 -8.88 -10.68
N ALA A 136 8.97 -8.81 -10.20
CA ALA A 136 10.07 -9.60 -10.72
C ALA A 136 9.98 -11.06 -10.25
N ALA A 137 10.23 -11.99 -11.17
CA ALA A 137 10.33 -13.39 -10.80
C ALA A 137 11.58 -13.63 -9.93
N PRO A 138 11.48 -14.36 -8.81
CA PRO A 138 12.66 -14.69 -8.02
C PRO A 138 13.58 -15.60 -8.83
N THR A 139 14.86 -15.22 -8.92
CA THR A 139 15.84 -15.86 -9.81
C THR A 139 16.66 -16.96 -9.15
N THR A 140 16.69 -17.03 -7.81
CA THR A 140 17.48 -18.00 -7.05
C THR A 140 16.70 -18.58 -5.86
N GLN A 141 17.07 -19.78 -5.39
CA GLN A 141 16.75 -20.23 -4.05
C GLN A 141 17.94 -19.83 -3.16
N PRO A 142 17.76 -19.04 -2.07
CA PRO A 142 16.56 -18.91 -1.21
C PRO A 142 15.61 -17.74 -1.53
N ALA A 143 15.94 -16.87 -2.50
CA ALA A 143 15.14 -15.68 -2.80
C ALA A 143 13.68 -16.00 -3.16
N GLY A 144 13.42 -17.14 -3.81
CA GLY A 144 12.06 -17.60 -4.11
C GLY A 144 11.20 -17.86 -2.87
N LEU A 145 11.74 -18.52 -1.84
CA LEU A 145 11.00 -18.79 -0.61
C LEU A 145 10.63 -17.48 0.10
N LEU A 146 11.62 -16.58 0.25
CA LEU A 146 11.42 -15.27 0.89
C LEU A 146 10.41 -14.43 0.12
N HIS A 147 10.46 -14.44 -1.22
CA HIS A 147 9.49 -13.75 -2.06
C HIS A 147 8.06 -14.25 -1.82
N TRP A 148 7.83 -15.56 -1.83
CA TRP A 148 6.49 -16.13 -1.61
C TRP A 148 6.00 -15.93 -0.17
N MET A 149 6.88 -16.00 0.82
CA MET A 149 6.56 -15.63 2.20
C MET A 149 6.13 -14.16 2.28
N GLY A 150 6.84 -13.26 1.60
CA GLY A 150 6.49 -11.85 1.51
C GLY A 150 5.13 -11.63 0.85
N ALA A 151 4.84 -12.34 -0.24
CA ALA A 151 3.60 -12.22 -0.99
C ALA A 151 2.40 -12.67 -0.14
N ALA A 152 2.57 -13.78 0.59
CA ALA A 152 1.58 -14.26 1.55
C ALA A 152 1.36 -13.24 2.68
N ALA A 153 2.43 -12.65 3.22
CA ALA A 153 2.33 -11.63 4.28
C ALA A 153 1.58 -10.37 3.82
N ILE A 154 1.87 -9.88 2.61
CA ILE A 154 1.17 -8.73 2.02
C ILE A 154 -0.33 -9.05 1.89
N THR A 155 -0.69 -10.25 1.43
CA THR A 155 -2.08 -10.71 1.36
C THR A 155 -2.72 -10.77 2.75
N CYS A 156 -2.03 -11.33 3.74
CA CYS A 156 -2.50 -11.42 5.12
C CYS A 156 -2.65 -10.05 5.78
N ALA A 157 -1.95 -9.02 5.31
CA ALA A 157 -2.09 -7.65 5.81
C ALA A 157 -3.40 -6.97 5.34
N LEU A 158 -4.03 -7.46 4.26
CA LEU A 158 -5.20 -6.80 3.68
C LEU A 158 -6.42 -6.72 4.60
N PRO A 159 -6.84 -7.78 5.33
CA PRO A 159 -8.03 -7.69 6.15
C PRO A 159 -8.05 -6.52 7.14
N PRO A 160 -7.01 -6.26 7.96
CA PRO A 160 -6.98 -5.09 8.83
C PRO A 160 -6.89 -3.77 8.06
N LEU A 161 -6.16 -3.72 6.94
CA LEU A 161 -6.02 -2.52 6.12
C LEU A 161 -7.32 -2.13 5.42
N LEU A 162 -8.12 -3.11 5.00
CA LEU A 162 -9.40 -2.94 4.32
C LEU A 162 -10.59 -2.88 5.29
N GLY A 163 -10.38 -3.10 6.58
CA GLY A 163 -11.45 -3.16 7.58
C GLY A 163 -12.39 -4.34 7.33
N LEU A 164 -11.85 -5.54 7.10
CA LEU A 164 -12.63 -6.75 6.85
C LEU A 164 -12.75 -7.60 8.12
N GLY A 165 -13.84 -8.37 8.22
CA GLY A 165 -14.06 -9.34 9.28
C GLY A 165 -14.03 -8.71 10.68
N PRO A 166 -13.13 -9.14 11.58
CA PRO A 166 -13.04 -8.63 12.96
C PRO A 166 -12.55 -7.17 13.04
N PHE A 167 -12.00 -6.64 11.94
CA PHE A 167 -11.51 -5.27 11.84
C PHE A 167 -12.54 -4.32 11.20
N ALA A 168 -13.71 -4.84 10.84
CA ALA A 168 -14.77 -4.05 10.24
C ALA A 168 -15.22 -2.95 11.19
N GLN A 169 -15.31 -1.75 10.63
CA GLN A 169 -15.83 -0.59 11.32
C GLN A 169 -17.26 -0.33 10.90
N PRO A 170 -18.10 0.24 11.79
CA PRO A 170 -19.43 0.66 11.40
C PRO A 170 -19.35 1.61 10.20
N PRO A 171 -20.27 1.49 9.23
CA PRO A 171 -20.29 2.34 8.06
C PRO A 171 -20.36 3.82 8.46
N ARG A 172 -19.69 4.64 7.66
CA ARG A 172 -19.69 6.09 7.80
C ARG A 172 -20.72 6.69 6.85
N GLU A 173 -21.46 7.68 7.33
CA GLU A 173 -22.35 8.51 6.50
C GLU A 173 -21.63 9.73 5.91
N ASP A 174 -20.30 9.70 5.96
CA ASP A 174 -19.44 10.80 5.55
C ASP A 174 -19.09 10.63 4.07
N GLY A 175 -18.96 11.72 3.31
CA GLY A 175 -18.60 11.73 1.88
C GLY A 175 -17.21 11.15 1.50
N TYR A 176 -16.57 10.39 2.41
CA TYR A 176 -15.28 9.71 2.23
C TYR A 176 -15.41 8.25 1.77
N ALA A 177 -16.63 7.74 1.56
CA ALA A 177 -16.85 6.37 1.11
C ALA A 177 -16.08 6.02 -0.17
N LEU A 178 -16.17 6.88 -1.19
CA LEU A 178 -15.47 6.67 -2.46
C LEU A 178 -13.93 6.76 -2.32
N PRO A 179 -13.35 7.82 -1.69
CA PRO A 179 -11.93 7.86 -1.36
C PRO A 179 -11.39 6.62 -0.62
N LEU A 180 -12.14 6.11 0.36
CA LEU A 180 -11.75 4.90 1.11
C LEU A 180 -11.87 3.63 0.26
N ALA A 181 -12.87 3.56 -0.64
CA ALA A 181 -12.98 2.46 -1.60
C ALA A 181 -11.79 2.44 -2.57
N LEU A 182 -11.39 3.61 -3.10
CA LEU A 182 -10.19 3.73 -3.95
C LEU A 182 -8.92 3.33 -3.19
N ARG A 183 -8.76 3.76 -1.93
CA ARG A 183 -7.68 3.28 -1.07
C ARG A 183 -7.68 1.75 -1.01
N GLY A 184 -8.83 1.13 -0.78
CA GLY A 184 -8.96 -0.31 -0.71
C GLY A 184 -8.57 -1.02 -2.01
N VAL A 185 -9.01 -0.48 -3.15
CA VAL A 185 -8.60 -0.96 -4.48
C VAL A 185 -7.10 -0.87 -4.65
N GLY A 186 -6.48 0.26 -4.27
CA GLY A 186 -5.02 0.41 -4.40
C GLY A 186 -4.23 -0.58 -3.56
N TYR A 187 -4.64 -0.84 -2.31
CA TYR A 187 -4.03 -1.89 -1.48
C TYR A 187 -4.18 -3.28 -2.09
N TYR A 188 -5.38 -3.58 -2.59
CA TYR A 188 -5.63 -4.84 -3.28
C TYR A 188 -4.73 -4.99 -4.51
N CYS A 189 -4.58 -3.93 -5.32
CA CYS A 189 -3.67 -3.95 -6.47
C CYS A 189 -2.22 -4.17 -6.04
N VAL A 190 -1.72 -3.46 -5.02
CA VAL A 190 -0.37 -3.66 -4.47
C VAL A 190 -0.17 -5.11 -4.02
N ALA A 191 -1.16 -5.68 -3.33
CA ALA A 191 -1.10 -7.06 -2.86
C ALA A 191 -1.20 -8.09 -3.98
N ALA A 192 -1.82 -7.75 -5.10
CA ALA A 192 -1.89 -8.62 -6.27
C ALA A 192 -0.54 -8.64 -7.04
N LEU A 193 0.27 -7.57 -7.00
CA LEU A 193 1.49 -7.45 -7.80
C LEU A 193 2.44 -8.66 -7.72
N PRO A 194 2.80 -9.19 -6.53
CA PRO A 194 3.69 -10.34 -6.43
C PRO A 194 3.14 -11.60 -7.08
N TRP A 195 1.82 -11.71 -7.18
CA TRP A 195 1.15 -12.84 -7.78
C TRP A 195 0.93 -12.69 -9.29
N LEU A 196 1.10 -11.48 -9.82
CA LEU A 196 0.87 -11.13 -11.22
C LEU A 196 2.12 -11.34 -12.10
N MET A 197 3.09 -12.16 -11.67
CA MET A 197 4.34 -12.49 -12.39
C MET A 197 4.15 -12.44 -13.92
N PRO A 198 5.15 -11.96 -14.70
CA PRO A 198 5.01 -11.77 -16.15
C PRO A 198 4.65 -13.08 -16.87
N LEU A 199 3.35 -13.35 -16.98
CA LEU A 199 2.77 -14.50 -17.63
C LEU A 199 2.30 -14.04 -19.02
N ASP A 200 3.20 -13.88 -19.97
CA ASP A 200 2.99 -13.38 -21.35
C ASP A 200 1.54 -13.40 -21.87
N GLY A 201 0.77 -12.35 -21.56
CA GLY A 201 -0.57 -12.10 -22.11
C GLY A 201 -1.64 -13.18 -21.90
N GLN A 202 -1.46 -14.13 -20.97
CA GLN A 202 -2.40 -15.24 -20.80
C GLN A 202 -3.57 -14.87 -19.85
N ILE A 203 -4.75 -15.45 -20.10
CA ILE A 203 -5.95 -15.35 -19.22
C ILE A 203 -5.61 -15.68 -17.76
N TRP A 204 -4.60 -16.51 -17.53
CA TRP A 204 -4.11 -16.88 -16.21
C TRP A 204 -3.62 -15.69 -15.37
N GLN A 205 -3.27 -14.54 -15.97
CA GLN A 205 -2.96 -13.31 -15.24
C GLN A 205 -4.14 -12.79 -14.41
N ALA A 206 -5.39 -13.11 -14.79
CA ALA A 206 -6.57 -12.72 -14.04
C ALA A 206 -6.87 -13.63 -12.84
N LEU A 207 -6.32 -14.85 -12.80
CA LEU A 207 -6.61 -15.80 -11.71
C LEU A 207 -6.11 -15.33 -10.34
N PRO A 208 -4.85 -14.88 -10.18
CA PRO A 208 -4.37 -14.47 -8.87
C PRO A 208 -5.18 -13.36 -8.19
N PRO A 209 -5.52 -12.23 -8.87
CA PRO A 209 -6.38 -11.24 -8.25
C PRO A 209 -7.76 -11.83 -7.94
N LEU A 210 -8.38 -12.60 -8.84
CA LEU A 210 -9.68 -13.22 -8.55
C LEU A 210 -9.63 -14.14 -7.32
N ALA A 211 -8.61 -14.97 -7.19
CA ALA A 211 -8.39 -15.83 -6.04
C ALA A 211 -8.18 -15.02 -4.75
N LEU A 212 -7.41 -13.93 -4.81
CA LEU A 212 -7.23 -12.99 -3.71
C LEU A 212 -8.57 -12.38 -3.27
N GLY A 213 -9.38 -11.90 -4.22
CA GLY A 213 -10.69 -11.32 -3.96
C GLY A 213 -11.66 -12.32 -3.32
N LEU A 214 -11.73 -13.54 -3.86
CA LEU A 214 -12.55 -14.62 -3.29
C LEU A 214 -12.07 -15.02 -1.89
N GLY A 215 -10.75 -15.09 -1.68
CA GLY A 215 -10.15 -15.37 -0.38
C GLY A 215 -10.49 -14.31 0.67
N LEU A 216 -10.38 -13.02 0.31
CA LEU A 216 -10.75 -11.92 1.20
C LEU A 216 -12.25 -11.89 1.51
N TRP A 217 -13.09 -12.18 0.51
CA TRP A 217 -14.54 -12.30 0.70
C TRP A 217 -14.89 -13.46 1.65
N GLY A 218 -14.31 -14.65 1.41
CA GLY A 218 -14.51 -15.82 2.26
C GLY A 218 -14.02 -15.57 3.68
N PHE A 219 -12.85 -14.95 3.84
CA PHE A 219 -12.33 -14.50 5.12
C PHE A 219 -13.30 -13.56 5.83
N HIS A 220 -13.78 -12.52 5.14
CA HIS A 220 -14.72 -11.54 5.71
C HIS A 220 -16.01 -12.23 6.18
N ALA A 221 -16.60 -13.07 5.33
CA ALA A 221 -17.85 -13.76 5.63
C ALA A 221 -17.72 -14.69 6.85
N ALA A 222 -16.61 -15.45 6.93
CA ALA A 222 -16.35 -16.38 8.03
C ALA A 222 -16.02 -15.69 9.36
N SER A 223 -15.32 -14.55 9.31
CA SER A 223 -14.77 -13.90 10.51
C SER A 223 -15.59 -12.70 11.02
N ARG A 224 -16.71 -12.35 10.38
CA ARG A 224 -17.55 -11.18 10.73
C ARG A 224 -18.04 -11.12 12.19
N ARG A 225 -18.11 -12.26 12.88
CA ARG A 225 -18.54 -12.35 14.30
C ARG A 225 -17.38 -12.59 15.26
N ALA A 226 -16.16 -12.75 14.76
CA ALA A 226 -15.00 -13.02 15.59
C ALA A 226 -14.56 -11.73 16.31
N GLY A 227 -14.06 -11.87 17.54
CA GLY A 227 -13.43 -10.76 18.25
C GLY A 227 -12.04 -10.45 17.69
N PRO A 228 -11.54 -9.21 17.79
CA PRO A 228 -10.26 -8.79 17.20
C PRO A 228 -9.01 -9.28 17.95
N ARG A 229 -9.14 -9.67 19.23
CA ARG A 229 -8.02 -10.09 20.09
C ARG A 229 -7.21 -11.29 19.56
N PRO A 230 -7.80 -12.45 19.21
CA PRO A 230 -7.03 -13.58 18.70
C PRO A 230 -6.28 -13.24 17.41
N TRP A 231 -6.85 -12.38 16.57
CA TRP A 231 -6.21 -11.93 15.34
C TRP A 231 -4.98 -11.07 15.62
N ALA A 232 -5.04 -10.16 16.59
CA ALA A 232 -3.88 -9.34 16.96
C ALA A 232 -2.67 -10.20 17.37
N TRP A 233 -2.90 -11.29 18.11
CA TRP A 233 -1.83 -12.25 18.44
C TRP A 233 -1.32 -13.00 17.21
N GLY A 234 -2.21 -13.39 16.29
CA GLY A 234 -1.83 -13.98 15.02
C GLY A 234 -0.95 -13.06 14.17
N TYR A 235 -1.28 -11.77 14.10
CA TYR A 235 -0.48 -10.76 13.40
C TYR A 235 0.87 -10.55 14.07
N LEU A 236 0.93 -10.48 15.40
CA LEU A 236 2.20 -10.39 16.12
C LEU A 236 3.10 -11.59 15.83
N ALA A 237 2.55 -12.81 15.85
CA ALA A 237 3.31 -14.02 15.54
C ALA A 237 3.81 -14.02 14.09
N LEU A 238 2.97 -13.56 13.15
CA LEU A 238 3.34 -13.37 11.75
C LEU A 238 4.49 -12.36 11.62
N ASP A 239 4.41 -11.21 12.28
CA ASP A 239 5.45 -10.16 12.24
C ASP A 239 6.80 -10.69 12.75
N VAL A 240 6.79 -11.43 13.86
CA VAL A 240 7.99 -12.08 14.40
C VAL A 240 8.57 -13.07 13.39
N ALA A 241 7.72 -13.91 12.77
CA ALA A 241 8.17 -14.87 11.76
C ALA A 241 8.79 -14.17 10.52
N LEU A 242 8.18 -13.08 10.05
CA LEU A 242 8.68 -12.30 8.91
C LEU A 242 9.99 -11.58 9.23
N ALA A 243 10.12 -11.01 10.43
CA ALA A 243 11.36 -10.39 10.89
C ALA A 243 12.50 -11.42 10.97
N CYS A 244 12.23 -12.62 11.47
CA CYS A 244 13.18 -13.74 11.45
C CYS A 244 13.55 -14.13 10.01
N GLY A 245 12.58 -14.17 9.09
CA GLY A 245 12.80 -14.43 7.67
C GLY A 245 13.73 -13.40 7.02
N LEU A 246 13.53 -12.11 7.29
CA LEU A 246 14.40 -11.04 6.82
C LEU A 246 15.82 -11.16 7.39
N ALA A 247 15.95 -11.43 8.69
CA ALA A 247 17.25 -11.62 9.33
C ALA A 247 18.01 -12.82 8.73
N ALA A 248 17.32 -13.93 8.49
CA ALA A 248 17.91 -15.09 7.82
C ALA A 248 18.34 -14.76 6.38
N GLY A 249 17.49 -14.07 5.61
CA GLY A 249 17.81 -13.60 4.26
C GLY A 249 19.06 -12.70 4.21
N ALA A 250 19.16 -11.75 5.15
CA ALA A 250 20.33 -10.89 5.29
C ALA A 250 21.59 -11.69 5.66
N GLY A 251 21.47 -12.68 6.54
CA GLY A 251 22.57 -13.59 6.90
C GLY A 251 23.10 -14.39 5.71
N PHE A 252 22.20 -14.94 4.88
CA PHE A 252 22.59 -15.65 3.66
C PHE A 252 23.30 -14.75 2.65
N ALA A 253 22.77 -13.54 2.43
CA ALA A 253 23.38 -12.56 1.53
C ALA A 253 24.78 -12.14 2.00
N LEU A 254 24.97 -11.99 3.32
CA LEU A 254 26.28 -11.68 3.90
C LEU A 254 27.27 -12.85 3.70
N ALA A 255 26.85 -14.08 3.96
CA ALA A 255 27.70 -15.27 3.82
C ALA A 255 28.19 -15.46 2.38
N GLN A 256 27.33 -15.24 1.38
CA GLN A 256 27.70 -15.32 -0.04
C GLN A 256 28.74 -14.26 -0.45
N ARG A 257 28.79 -13.11 0.22
CA ARG A 257 29.75 -12.05 -0.09
C ARG A 257 31.18 -12.36 0.36
N PHE A 258 31.34 -13.31 1.29
CA PHE A 258 32.62 -13.70 1.87
C PHE A 258 33.14 -15.06 1.37
N GLN A 259 32.49 -15.65 0.36
CA GLN A 259 32.96 -16.82 -0.39
C GLN A 259 33.62 -16.35 -1.69
#